data_AF-A0AB74MA10-F1
#
_entry.id   AF-A0AB74MA10-F1
#
_cell.length_a   1.000
_cell.length_b   1.000
_cell.length_c   1.000
_cell.angle_alpha   90.00
_cell.angle_beta   90.00
_cell.angle_gamma   90.00
#
_symmetry.space_group_name_H-M   'P 1'
#
loop_
_entity.id
_entity.type
_entity.pdbx_description
1 polymer ?
#
loop_
_entity_poly.entity_id
_entity_poly.type
_entity_poly.pdbx_seq_one_letter_code
_entity_poly.pdbx_strand_id
1 'polypeptide(L)'
;MTSQLIPVFNGSISNQAALLCNARNLHAFLGVGKRFASWITERIAEYGFVENQDYMIASQIREAKGRGGHNRKEYHLTLDTAKELAMVERNEKGRQIRRYFIECEKKLRNIQPVQAEPQPQFTAEEIILLCYMQLWMEKAQDLSKHLYPIMKELNSSYTNKLYDIAFETIYMVTKNRDALLREVTRLDMSSSVIQRAMPMLKSLRARQFEF
;
A
#
# COMPACT_ATOMS: atom_id res chain seq x y z
N MET A 1 -12.26 -18.53 -12.45
CA MET A 1 -12.84 -17.77 -13.58
C MET A 1 -13.77 -16.72 -13.01
N THR A 2 -13.50 -15.44 -13.23
CA THR A 2 -14.36 -14.33 -12.75
C THR A 2 -15.60 -14.26 -13.63
N SER A 3 -16.71 -14.82 -13.15
CA SER A 3 -18.01 -14.73 -13.81
C SER A 3 -18.42 -13.25 -13.84
N GLN A 4 -18.19 -12.56 -14.95
CA GLN A 4 -18.59 -11.18 -15.13
C GLN A 4 -20.12 -11.15 -15.26
N LEU A 5 -20.79 -10.81 -14.16
CA LEU A 5 -22.25 -10.95 -14.02
C LEU A 5 -23.05 -10.00 -14.93
N ILE A 6 -22.46 -8.86 -15.33
CA ILE A 6 -23.06 -7.86 -16.22
C ILE A 6 -21.95 -7.30 -17.15
N PRO A 7 -22.19 -7.17 -18.47
CA PRO A 7 -21.22 -6.58 -19.38
C PRO A 7 -21.01 -5.10 -19.05
N VAL A 8 -19.74 -4.74 -18.93
CA VAL A 8 -19.27 -3.37 -18.68
C VAL A 8 -18.33 -2.97 -19.80
N PHE A 9 -18.33 -1.70 -20.16
CA PHE A 9 -17.52 -1.15 -21.25
C PHE A 9 -16.84 0.14 -20.82
N ASN A 10 -15.71 0.46 -21.44
CA ASN A 10 -15.02 1.73 -21.20
C ASN A 10 -15.77 2.85 -21.91
N GLY A 11 -16.05 3.94 -21.20
CA GLY A 11 -16.61 5.17 -21.76
C GLY A 11 -16.03 6.40 -21.07
N SER A 12 -16.57 7.56 -21.39
CA SER A 12 -16.23 8.81 -20.70
C SER A 12 -17.49 9.50 -20.18
N ILE A 13 -17.44 9.92 -18.92
CA ILE A 13 -18.44 10.78 -18.29
C ILE A 13 -17.70 12.01 -17.79
N SER A 14 -18.17 13.21 -18.12
CA SER A 14 -17.48 14.48 -17.78
C SER A 14 -15.99 14.50 -18.15
N ASN A 15 -15.64 13.95 -19.32
CA ASN A 15 -14.28 13.87 -19.85
C ASN A 15 -13.28 13.03 -19.00
N GLN A 16 -13.78 12.23 -18.06
CA GLN A 16 -13.00 11.24 -17.31
C GLN A 16 -13.30 9.83 -17.82
N ALA A 17 -12.27 9.00 -17.95
CA ALA A 17 -12.43 7.60 -18.30
C ALA A 17 -13.16 6.87 -17.17
N ALA A 18 -14.32 6.30 -17.48
CA ALA A 18 -15.16 5.60 -16.52
C ALA A 18 -15.60 4.25 -17.10
N LEU A 19 -15.73 3.25 -16.22
CA LEU A 19 -16.32 1.98 -16.59
C LEU A 19 -17.85 2.12 -16.51
N LEU A 20 -18.52 1.90 -17.63
CA LEU A 20 -19.95 2.10 -17.79
C LEU A 20 -20.70 0.77 -17.90
N CYS A 21 -21.97 0.81 -17.48
CA CYS A 21 -22.91 -0.29 -17.56
C CYS A 21 -24.20 0.15 -18.25
N ASN A 22 -24.74 -0.68 -19.15
CA ASN A 22 -26.04 -0.41 -19.76
C ASN A 22 -27.17 -0.70 -18.76
N ALA A 23 -27.97 0.31 -18.44
CA ALA A 23 -29.05 0.20 -17.46
C ALA A 23 -30.09 -0.86 -17.82
N ARG A 24 -30.30 -1.17 -19.11
CA ARG A 24 -31.24 -2.22 -19.53
C ARG A 24 -30.71 -3.61 -19.20
N ASN A 25 -29.41 -3.82 -19.36
CA ASN A 25 -28.78 -5.08 -18.99
C ASN A 25 -28.85 -5.27 -17.48
N LEU A 26 -28.63 -4.20 -16.72
CA LEU A 26 -28.82 -4.20 -15.26
C LEU A 26 -30.28 -4.52 -14.88
N HIS A 27 -31.26 -3.85 -15.48
CA HIS A 27 -32.69 -4.10 -15.24
C HIS A 27 -33.09 -5.55 -15.50
N ALA A 28 -32.65 -6.10 -16.64
CA ALA A 28 -32.91 -7.49 -17.01
C ALA A 28 -32.25 -8.47 -16.03
N PHE A 29 -31.01 -8.21 -15.63
CA PHE A 29 -30.28 -9.03 -14.66
C PHE A 29 -30.95 -9.03 -13.27
N LEU A 30 -31.43 -7.87 -12.83
CA LEU A 30 -32.13 -7.73 -11.55
C LEU A 30 -33.53 -8.36 -11.59
N GLY A 31 -34.11 -8.65 -12.76
CA GLY A 31 -35.42 -9.26 -12.90
C GLY A 31 -36.56 -8.37 -12.39
N VAL A 32 -36.43 -7.04 -12.58
CA VAL A 32 -37.42 -6.07 -12.13
C VAL A 32 -38.69 -6.17 -13.00
N GLY A 33 -39.86 -6.32 -12.37
CA GLY A 33 -41.14 -6.46 -13.07
C GLY A 33 -41.74 -5.15 -13.59
N LYS A 34 -41.24 -3.99 -13.14
CA LYS A 34 -41.65 -2.67 -13.63
C LYS A 34 -41.15 -2.46 -15.07
N ARG A 35 -41.85 -1.60 -15.83
CA ARG A 35 -41.37 -1.19 -17.17
C ARG A 35 -40.08 -0.39 -17.01
N PHE A 36 -39.07 -0.70 -17.81
CA PHE A 36 -37.74 -0.07 -17.75
C PHE A 36 -37.76 1.45 -17.66
N ALA A 37 -38.56 2.13 -18.50
CA ALA A 37 -38.61 3.59 -18.54
C ALA A 37 -39.09 4.19 -17.22
N SER A 38 -40.19 3.67 -16.67
CA SER A 38 -40.69 4.08 -15.35
C SER A 38 -39.68 3.77 -14.25
N TRP A 39 -39.11 2.56 -14.28
CA TRP A 39 -38.13 2.13 -13.29
C TRP A 39 -36.90 3.04 -13.26
N ILE A 40 -36.26 3.31 -14.39
CA ILE A 40 -35.02 4.09 -14.39
C ILE A 40 -35.26 5.55 -14.01
N THR A 41 -36.37 6.15 -14.47
CA THR A 41 -36.71 7.54 -14.11
C THR A 41 -37.09 7.67 -12.63
N GLU A 42 -37.86 6.73 -12.08
CA GLU A 42 -38.18 6.69 -10.65
C GLU A 42 -36.91 6.56 -9.81
N ARG A 43 -36.01 5.64 -10.17
CA ARG A 43 -34.78 5.40 -9.41
C ARG A 43 -33.80 6.57 -9.48
N ILE A 44 -33.65 7.21 -10.64
CA ILE A 44 -32.83 8.42 -10.78
C ILE A 44 -33.37 9.53 -9.88
N ALA A 45 -34.68 9.74 -9.86
CA ALA A 45 -35.30 10.78 -9.04
C ALA A 45 -35.24 10.47 -7.54
N GLU A 46 -35.50 9.21 -7.14
CA GLU A 46 -35.53 8.78 -5.74
C GLU A 46 -34.16 8.88 -5.07
N TYR A 47 -33.08 8.55 -5.79
CA TYR A 47 -31.71 8.56 -5.26
C TYR A 47 -30.91 9.81 -5.65
N GLY A 48 -31.50 10.72 -6.42
CA GLY A 48 -30.89 12.01 -6.77
C GLY A 48 -29.68 11.89 -7.71
N PHE A 49 -29.65 10.87 -8.59
CA PHE A 49 -28.55 10.70 -9.54
C PHE A 49 -28.50 11.85 -10.55
N VAL A 50 -27.29 12.32 -10.86
CA VAL A 50 -27.04 13.49 -11.71
C VAL A 50 -26.56 13.08 -13.09
N GLU A 51 -27.16 13.67 -14.13
CA GLU A 51 -26.74 13.47 -15.51
C GLU A 51 -25.33 14.06 -15.77
N ASN A 52 -24.49 13.33 -16.50
CA ASN A 52 -23.06 13.60 -16.71
C ASN A 52 -22.17 13.42 -15.46
N GLN A 53 -22.70 12.88 -14.36
CA GLN A 53 -21.91 12.43 -13.21
C GLN A 53 -22.14 10.94 -12.95
N ASP A 54 -23.39 10.56 -12.75
CA ASP A 54 -23.79 9.20 -12.36
C ASP A 54 -24.29 8.39 -13.55
N TYR A 55 -24.88 9.07 -14.53
CA TYR A 55 -25.36 8.46 -15.76
C TYR A 55 -25.29 9.41 -16.95
N MET A 56 -25.34 8.84 -18.16
CA MET A 56 -25.51 9.55 -19.42
C MET A 56 -26.65 8.94 -20.23
N ILE A 57 -27.37 9.78 -20.96
CA ILE A 57 -28.43 9.33 -21.86
C ILE A 57 -27.81 9.03 -23.23
N ALA A 58 -27.75 7.77 -23.60
CA ALA A 58 -27.44 7.35 -24.96
C ALA A 58 -28.74 7.37 -25.77
N SER A 59 -29.03 8.47 -26.46
CA SER A 59 -30.10 8.48 -27.44
C SER A 59 -29.66 7.68 -28.66
N GLN A 60 -30.27 6.51 -28.91
CA GLN A 60 -30.24 5.94 -30.26
C GLN A 60 -31.09 6.84 -31.15
N ILE A 61 -30.44 7.73 -31.91
CA ILE A 61 -31.04 8.31 -33.12
C ILE A 61 -31.09 7.16 -34.13
N ARG A 62 -32.13 6.32 -34.04
CA ARG A 62 -32.55 5.57 -35.22
C ARG A 62 -33.27 6.61 -36.09
N GLU A 63 -32.71 6.92 -37.25
CA GLU A 63 -33.42 7.68 -38.28
C GLU A 63 -34.75 6.99 -38.58
N ALA A 64 -35.82 7.42 -37.92
CA ALA A 64 -37.16 6.94 -38.17
C ALA A 64 -37.65 7.59 -39.47
N LYS A 65 -37.32 6.97 -40.61
CA LYS A 65 -38.11 7.13 -41.83
C LYS A 65 -39.50 6.54 -41.58
N GLY A 66 -40.38 7.31 -40.96
CA GLY A 66 -41.77 6.94 -40.72
C GLY A 66 -42.38 7.65 -39.52
N ARG A 67 -43.57 8.24 -39.72
CA ARG A 67 -44.39 8.87 -38.67
C ARG A 67 -44.68 7.85 -37.56
N GLY A 68 -44.08 8.04 -36.37
CA GLY A 68 -44.49 7.35 -35.14
C GLY A 68 -43.45 6.48 -34.42
N GLY A 69 -42.15 6.68 -34.61
CA GLY A 69 -41.11 6.02 -33.81
C GLY A 69 -40.86 6.72 -32.48
N HIS A 70 -41.29 6.13 -31.35
CA HIS A 70 -41.01 6.64 -30.01
C HIS A 70 -39.49 6.65 -29.75
N ASN A 71 -38.89 7.82 -29.48
CA ASN A 71 -37.47 7.96 -29.18
C ASN A 71 -37.11 7.11 -27.95
N ARG A 72 -36.54 5.93 -28.18
CA ARG A 72 -36.14 5.01 -27.11
C ARG A 72 -34.89 5.55 -26.42
N LYS A 73 -35.05 6.05 -25.20
CA LYS A 73 -33.92 6.44 -24.36
C LYS A 73 -33.17 5.20 -23.85
N GLU A 74 -31.86 5.22 -23.98
CA GLU A 74 -30.94 4.28 -23.32
C GLU A 74 -30.12 5.05 -22.30
N TYR A 75 -29.77 4.38 -21.20
CA TYR A 75 -29.05 4.98 -20.08
C TYR A 75 -27.79 4.16 -19.86
N HIS A 76 -26.65 4.85 -19.83
CA HIS A 76 -25.38 4.27 -19.39
C HIS A 76 -25.07 4.83 -18.01
N LEU A 77 -24.89 3.93 -17.06
CA LEU A 77 -24.62 4.24 -15.66
C LEU A 77 -23.13 4.08 -15.40
N THR A 78 -22.57 4.87 -14.48
CA THR A 78 -21.27 4.52 -13.91
C THR A 78 -21.38 3.17 -13.20
N LEU A 79 -20.24 2.49 -13.05
CA LEU A 79 -20.19 1.24 -12.31
C LEU A 79 -20.70 1.40 -10.87
N ASP A 80 -20.42 2.52 -10.22
CA ASP A 80 -20.79 2.77 -8.84
C ASP A 80 -22.30 3.02 -8.71
N THR A 81 -22.88 3.86 -9.58
CA THR A 81 -24.33 4.04 -9.67
C THR A 81 -25.05 2.71 -9.97
N ALA A 82 -24.49 1.87 -10.84
CA ALA A 82 -25.07 0.55 -11.13
C ALA A 82 -25.04 -0.39 -9.90
N LYS A 83 -23.97 -0.35 -9.09
CA LYS A 83 -23.89 -1.10 -7.83
C LYS A 83 -24.93 -0.61 -6.84
N GLU A 84 -25.06 0.71 -6.66
CA GLU A 84 -26.03 1.31 -5.75
C GLU A 84 -27.46 0.91 -6.11
N LEU A 85 -27.84 1.05 -7.38
CA LEU A 85 -29.15 0.61 -7.87
C LEU A 85 -29.39 -0.88 -7.62
N ALA A 86 -28.39 -1.72 -7.87
CA ALA A 86 -28.48 -3.15 -7.65
C ALA A 86 -28.67 -3.53 -6.17
N MET A 87 -28.05 -2.77 -5.26
CA MET A 87 -28.16 -3.00 -3.82
C MET A 87 -29.52 -2.58 -3.25
N VAL A 88 -30.13 -1.55 -3.83
CA VAL A 88 -31.43 -1.00 -3.43
C VAL A 88 -32.59 -1.96 -3.74
N GLU A 89 -32.48 -2.73 -4.81
CA GLU A 89 -33.58 -3.57 -5.25
C GLU A 89 -33.98 -4.63 -4.20
N ARG A 90 -35.27 -4.63 -3.86
CA ARG A 90 -35.86 -5.52 -2.86
C ARG A 90 -36.24 -6.87 -3.48
N ASN A 91 -35.29 -7.52 -4.14
CA ASN A 91 -35.46 -8.83 -4.76
C ASN A 91 -34.31 -9.77 -4.41
N GLU A 92 -34.42 -11.05 -4.81
CA GLU A 92 -33.43 -12.07 -4.48
C GLU A 92 -32.07 -11.78 -5.12
N LYS A 93 -32.04 -11.16 -6.31
CA LYS A 93 -30.80 -10.73 -6.97
C LYS A 93 -30.10 -9.62 -6.19
N GLY A 94 -30.82 -8.60 -5.74
CA GLY A 94 -30.30 -7.54 -4.89
C GLY A 94 -29.82 -8.07 -3.54
N ARG A 95 -30.49 -9.09 -2.98
CA ARG A 95 -30.00 -9.81 -1.78
C ARG A 95 -28.67 -10.52 -2.03
N GLN A 96 -28.53 -11.25 -3.14
CA GLN A 96 -27.28 -11.92 -3.52
C GLN A 96 -26.13 -10.92 -3.66
N ILE A 97 -26.39 -9.80 -4.34
CA ILE A 97 -25.41 -8.74 -4.57
C ILE A 97 -24.95 -8.13 -3.24
N ARG A 98 -25.88 -7.79 -2.34
CA ARG A 98 -25.53 -7.27 -1.00
C ARG A 98 -24.71 -8.27 -0.20
N ARG A 99 -25.06 -9.57 -0.21
CA ARG A 99 -24.27 -10.61 0.49
C ARG A 99 -22.86 -10.73 -0.10
N TYR A 100 -22.74 -10.71 -1.42
CA TYR A 100 -21.44 -10.73 -2.10
C TYR A 100 -20.56 -9.55 -1.68
N PHE A 101 -21.09 -8.32 -1.68
CA PHE A 101 -20.31 -7.15 -1.27
C PHE A 101 -19.95 -7.15 0.22
N ILE A 102 -20.85 -7.62 1.10
CA ILE A 102 -20.54 -7.83 2.53
C ILE A 102 -19.42 -8.87 2.70
N GLU A 103 -19.43 -9.95 1.92
CA GLU A 103 -18.35 -10.95 1.94
C GLU A 103 -17.02 -10.39 1.42
N CYS A 104 -17.06 -9.59 0.36
CA CYS A 104 -15.88 -8.86 -0.12
C CYS A 104 -15.33 -7.92 0.96
N GLU A 105 -16.20 -7.16 1.64
CA GLU A 105 -15.79 -6.27 2.72
C GLU A 105 -15.21 -7.06 3.90
N LYS A 106 -15.83 -8.18 4.30
CA LYS A 106 -15.29 -9.07 5.34
C LYS A 106 -13.93 -9.65 4.95
N LYS A 107 -13.76 -10.05 3.69
CA LYS A 107 -12.45 -10.49 3.17
C LYS A 107 -11.44 -9.35 3.22
N LEU A 108 -11.81 -8.14 2.78
CA LEU A 108 -10.96 -6.95 2.84
C LEU A 108 -10.61 -6.50 4.25
N ARG A 109 -11.47 -6.75 5.25
CA ARG A 109 -11.19 -6.48 6.67
C ARG A 109 -10.32 -7.57 7.32
N ASN A 110 -10.52 -8.83 6.92
CA ASN A 110 -9.75 -9.97 7.44
C ASN A 110 -8.37 -10.10 6.78
N ILE A 111 -8.23 -9.61 5.55
CA ILE A 111 -6.97 -9.11 5.04
C ILE A 111 -6.72 -7.86 5.89
N GLN A 112 -6.10 -8.02 7.06
CA GLN A 112 -5.53 -6.88 7.79
C GLN A 112 -4.85 -5.96 6.75
N PRO A 113 -4.79 -4.63 6.96
CA PRO A 113 -3.80 -3.89 6.20
C PRO A 113 -2.52 -4.69 6.42
N VAL A 114 -1.95 -5.23 5.33
CA VAL A 114 -0.55 -5.56 5.32
C VAL A 114 0.03 -4.24 5.80
N GLN A 115 0.41 -4.19 7.08
CA GLN A 115 1.26 -3.14 7.57
C GLN A 115 2.34 -3.17 6.51
N ALA A 116 2.37 -2.16 5.64
CA ALA A 116 3.45 -2.03 4.69
C ALA A 116 4.67 -2.27 5.55
N GLU A 117 5.37 -3.40 5.33
CA GLU A 117 6.50 -3.74 6.20
C GLU A 117 7.30 -2.46 6.29
N PRO A 118 7.53 -1.93 7.50
CA PRO A 118 8.09 -0.60 7.65
C PRO A 118 9.30 -0.57 6.73
N GLN A 119 9.22 0.25 5.68
CA GLN A 119 10.23 0.17 4.64
C GLN A 119 11.57 0.35 5.35
N PRO A 120 12.54 -0.55 5.12
CA PRO A 120 13.78 -0.50 5.86
C PRO A 120 14.37 0.90 5.67
N GLN A 121 14.52 1.63 6.77
CA GLN A 121 14.99 3.03 6.74
C GLN A 121 16.37 3.15 6.10
N PHE A 122 17.14 2.05 6.14
CA PHE A 122 18.45 1.91 5.54
C PHE A 122 18.48 0.70 4.63
N THR A 123 19.13 0.85 3.49
CA THR A 123 19.48 -0.24 2.58
C THR A 123 20.51 -1.18 3.21
N ALA A 124 20.65 -2.39 2.64
CA ALA A 124 21.65 -3.35 3.08
C ALA A 124 23.08 -2.79 3.02
N GLU A 125 23.40 -2.00 2.00
CA GLU A 125 24.70 -1.36 1.82
C GLU A 125 24.98 -0.32 2.91
N GLU A 126 23.99 0.51 3.23
CA GLU A 126 24.09 1.51 4.30
C GLU A 126 24.30 0.84 5.67
N ILE A 127 23.55 -0.23 5.98
CA ILE A 127 23.73 -0.98 7.23
C ILE A 127 25.14 -1.56 7.33
N ILE A 128 25.66 -2.12 6.23
CA ILE A 128 27.02 -2.66 6.19
C ILE A 128 28.06 -1.55 6.38
N LEU A 129 27.89 -0.39 5.74
CA LEU A 129 28.77 0.76 5.91
C LEU A 129 28.79 1.23 7.37
N LEU A 130 27.62 1.30 8.02
CA LEU A 130 27.52 1.62 9.44
C LEU A 130 28.23 0.59 10.31
N CYS A 131 28.17 -0.71 9.97
CA CYS A 131 28.92 -1.75 10.67
C CYS A 131 30.44 -1.56 10.53
N TYR A 132 30.93 -1.15 9.36
CA TYR A 132 32.35 -0.81 9.17
C TYR A 132 32.77 0.39 10.04
N MET A 133 31.95 1.44 10.08
CA MET A 133 32.21 2.61 10.93
C MET A 133 32.20 2.23 12.41
N GLN A 134 31.25 1.40 12.83
CA GLN A 134 31.18 0.86 14.19
C GLN A 134 32.45 0.10 14.59
N LEU A 135 32.97 -0.76 13.71
CA LEU A 135 34.22 -1.48 13.98
C LEU A 135 35.42 -0.53 14.15
N TRP A 136 35.49 0.55 13.35
CA TRP A 136 36.52 1.57 13.51
C TRP A 136 36.40 2.34 14.81
N MET A 137 35.17 2.67 15.24
CA MET A 137 34.91 3.32 16.52
C MET A 137 35.38 2.47 17.70
N GLU A 138 35.11 1.16 17.68
CA GLU A 138 35.59 0.25 18.73
C GLU A 138 37.12 0.16 18.77
N LYS A 139 37.78 0.09 17.61
CA LYS A 139 39.25 0.12 17.54
C LYS A 139 39.83 1.44 18.07
N ALA A 140 39.20 2.57 17.75
CA ALA A 140 39.63 3.87 18.25
C ALA A 140 39.46 3.97 19.77
N GLN A 141 38.37 3.41 20.31
CA GLN A 141 38.13 3.31 21.74
C GLN A 141 39.18 2.44 22.43
N ASP A 142 39.48 1.26 21.90
CA ASP A 142 40.52 0.37 22.43
C ASP A 142 41.88 1.08 22.45
N LEU A 143 42.26 1.71 21.33
CA LEU A 143 43.50 2.47 21.24
C LEU A 143 43.53 3.61 22.27
N SER A 144 42.43 4.32 22.43
CA SER A 144 42.33 5.43 23.38
C SER A 144 42.46 4.97 24.83
N LYS A 145 41.91 3.80 25.18
CA LYS A 145 42.08 3.17 26.50
C LYS A 145 43.56 2.88 26.80
N HIS A 146 44.31 2.41 25.79
CA HIS A 146 45.74 2.13 25.94
C HIS A 146 46.59 3.42 26.03
N LEU A 147 46.24 4.45 25.26
CA LEU A 147 47.02 5.70 25.21
C LEU A 147 46.71 6.66 26.37
N TYR A 148 45.50 6.62 26.93
CA TYR A 148 45.08 7.48 28.03
C TYR A 148 46.06 7.51 29.22
N PRO A 149 46.48 6.37 29.82
CA PRO A 149 47.38 6.40 30.97
C PRO A 149 48.75 7.00 30.61
N ILE A 150 49.28 6.69 29.43
CA ILE A 150 50.56 7.22 28.94
C ILE A 150 50.50 8.74 28.81
N MET A 151 49.43 9.26 28.17
CA MET A 151 49.26 10.70 27.99
C MET A 151 49.05 11.45 29.30
N LYS A 152 48.41 10.79 30.27
CA LYS A 152 48.23 11.32 31.62
C LYS A 152 49.55 11.46 32.36
N GLU A 153 50.42 10.46 32.29
CA GLU A 153 51.77 10.50 32.88
C GLU A 153 52.64 11.60 32.24
N LEU A 154 52.50 11.82 30.93
CA LEU A 154 53.19 12.88 30.20
C LEU A 154 52.57 14.27 30.41
N ASN A 155 51.51 14.40 31.22
CA ASN A 155 50.74 15.63 31.42
C ASN A 155 50.32 16.31 30.10
N SER A 156 49.94 15.49 29.12
CA SER A 156 49.59 15.93 27.77
C SER A 156 48.23 16.61 27.72
N SER A 157 48.08 17.61 26.85
CA SER A 157 46.80 18.29 26.58
C SER A 157 45.75 17.38 25.91
N TYR A 158 46.16 16.21 25.41
CA TYR A 158 45.26 15.23 24.79
C TYR A 158 44.61 14.27 25.79
N THR A 159 45.03 14.28 27.07
CA THR A 159 44.58 13.32 28.09
C THR A 159 43.06 13.24 28.21
N ASN A 160 42.39 14.40 28.29
CA ASN A 160 40.92 14.44 28.42
C ASN A 160 40.23 13.93 27.15
N LYS A 161 40.72 14.30 25.96
CA LYS A 161 40.14 13.84 24.69
C LYS A 161 40.20 12.32 24.55
N LEU A 162 41.31 11.71 24.97
CA LEU A 162 41.46 10.25 24.95
C LEU A 162 40.58 9.59 26.02
N TYR A 163 40.41 10.21 27.19
CA TYR A 163 39.48 9.74 28.21
C TYR A 163 38.04 9.70 27.67
N ASP A 164 37.59 10.78 27.03
CA ASP A 164 36.24 10.87 26.47
C ASP A 164 36.00 9.76 25.45
N ILE A 165 36.93 9.55 24.52
CA ILE A 165 36.82 8.48 23.51
C ILE A 165 36.85 7.11 24.18
N ALA A 166 37.75 6.89 25.14
CA ALA A 166 37.95 5.60 25.80
C ALA A 166 36.75 5.18 26.66
N PHE A 167 36.16 6.12 27.42
CA PHE A 167 35.26 5.81 28.52
C PHE A 167 33.87 6.43 28.38
N GLU A 168 33.75 7.70 27.95
CA GLU A 168 32.45 8.36 27.81
C GLU A 168 31.62 7.81 26.65
N THR A 169 32.27 7.32 25.58
CA THR A 169 31.54 6.78 24.41
C THR A 169 31.12 5.31 24.56
N ILE A 170 31.54 4.59 25.60
CA ILE A 170 31.32 3.13 25.77
C ILE A 170 29.84 2.75 25.59
N TYR A 171 28.95 3.48 26.25
CA TYR A 171 27.52 3.17 26.23
C TYR A 171 26.95 3.25 24.81
N MET A 172 27.18 4.38 24.13
CA MET A 172 26.65 4.61 22.78
C MET A 172 27.24 3.62 21.76
N VAL A 173 28.55 3.38 21.81
CA VAL A 173 29.24 2.43 20.93
C VAL A 173 28.67 1.03 21.11
N THR A 174 28.47 0.57 22.36
CA THR A 174 27.91 -0.76 22.64
C THR A 174 26.47 -0.89 22.16
N LYS A 175 25.62 0.10 22.44
CA LYS A 175 24.21 0.09 22.01
C LYS A 175 24.06 0.15 20.49
N ASN A 176 24.90 0.93 19.81
CA ASN A 176 24.91 1.02 18.35
C ASN A 176 25.32 -0.31 17.72
N ARG A 177 26.35 -0.99 18.25
CA ARG A 177 26.72 -2.34 17.78
C ARG A 177 25.55 -3.30 17.88
N ASP A 178 24.88 -3.36 19.02
CA ASP A 178 23.77 -4.29 19.22
C ASP A 178 22.61 -4.00 18.25
N ALA A 179 22.33 -2.72 18.00
CA ALA A 179 21.33 -2.31 17.02
C ALA A 179 21.70 -2.73 15.60
N LEU A 180 22.94 -2.46 15.18
CA LEU A 180 23.42 -2.84 13.86
C LEU A 180 23.44 -4.34 13.65
N LEU A 181 23.91 -5.12 14.63
CA LEU A 181 23.90 -6.58 14.55
C LEU A 181 22.48 -7.15 14.47
N ARG A 182 21.48 -6.52 15.12
CA ARG A 182 20.07 -6.88 14.94
C ARG A 182 19.58 -6.60 13.52
N GLU A 183 19.87 -5.43 12.97
CA GLU A 183 19.44 -5.10 11.60
C GLU A 183 20.10 -6.01 10.56
N VAL A 184 21.37 -6.39 10.76
CA VAL A 184 22.06 -7.36 9.90
C VAL A 184 21.34 -8.71 9.84
N THR A 185 20.67 -9.14 10.91
CA THR A 185 19.90 -10.42 10.90
C THR A 185 18.68 -10.41 9.99
N ARG A 186 18.19 -9.23 9.60
CA ARG A 186 17.06 -9.05 8.69
C ARG A 186 17.47 -9.01 7.23
N LEU A 187 18.77 -8.91 6.95
CA LEU A 187 19.28 -8.82 5.59
C LEU A 187 19.42 -10.20 4.92
N ASP A 188 19.34 -10.22 3.59
CA ASP A 188 19.52 -11.44 2.80
C ASP A 188 20.99 -11.88 2.78
N MET A 189 21.30 -12.90 3.60
CA MET A 189 22.64 -13.49 3.75
C MET A 189 23.22 -14.08 2.46
N SER A 190 22.40 -14.31 1.42
CA SER A 190 22.87 -14.80 0.13
C SER A 190 23.44 -13.70 -0.77
N SER A 191 23.17 -12.43 -0.44
CA SER A 191 23.67 -11.27 -1.18
C SER A 191 25.20 -11.20 -1.18
N SER A 192 25.77 -10.92 -2.35
CA SER A 192 27.22 -10.76 -2.55
C SER A 192 27.82 -9.68 -1.65
N VAL A 193 27.06 -8.62 -1.38
CA VAL A 193 27.48 -7.51 -0.51
C VAL A 193 27.70 -8.00 0.93
N ILE A 194 26.78 -8.83 1.45
CA ILE A 194 26.90 -9.40 2.79
C ILE A 194 28.03 -10.40 2.86
N GLN A 195 28.15 -11.29 1.86
CA GLN A 195 29.23 -12.26 1.79
C GLN A 195 30.60 -11.60 1.87
N ARG A 196 30.78 -10.47 1.17
CA ARG A 196 32.01 -9.66 1.22
C ARG A 196 32.24 -9.03 2.60
N ALA A 197 31.18 -8.62 3.28
CA ALA A 197 31.25 -8.00 4.61
C ALA A 197 31.39 -9.00 5.77
N MET A 198 31.18 -10.31 5.54
CA MET A 198 31.18 -11.31 6.62
C MET A 198 32.43 -11.35 7.51
N PRO A 199 33.67 -11.19 7.00
CA PRO A 199 34.84 -11.14 7.88
C PRO A 199 34.76 -10.00 8.92
N MET A 200 34.30 -8.83 8.49
CA MET A 200 34.08 -7.68 9.36
C MET A 200 32.95 -7.95 10.35
N LEU A 201 31.81 -8.48 9.89
CA LEU A 201 30.66 -8.79 10.76
C LEU A 201 31.01 -9.84 11.83
N LYS A 202 31.84 -10.83 11.50
CA LYS A 202 32.38 -11.79 12.47
C LYS A 202 33.24 -11.10 13.52
N SER A 203 34.12 -10.19 13.12
CA SER A 203 34.93 -9.42 14.07
C SER A 203 34.07 -8.56 14.99
N LEU A 204 33.05 -7.90 14.46
CA LEU A 204 32.14 -7.07 15.25
C LEU A 204 31.30 -7.90 16.24
N ARG A 205 30.86 -9.10 15.83
CA ARG A 205 30.14 -10.03 16.72
C ARG A 205 31.04 -10.63 17.80
N ALA A 206 32.30 -10.93 17.50
CA ALA A 206 33.24 -11.46 18.51
C ALA A 206 33.44 -10.47 19.66
N ARG A 207 33.57 -9.18 19.34
CA ARG A 207 33.69 -8.07 20.30
C ARG A 207 32.44 -7.85 21.16
N GLN A 208 31.31 -8.46 20.81
CA GLN A 208 30.08 -8.39 21.61
C GLN A 208 30.24 -9.00 23.01
N PHE A 209 31.18 -9.92 23.18
CA PHE A 209 31.39 -10.70 24.40
C PHE A 209 32.63 -10.30 25.21
N GLU A 210 33.31 -9.21 24.83
CA GLU A 210 34.58 -8.78 25.46
C GLU A 210 34.41 -7.87 26.69
N PHE A 211 33.27 -7.96 27.41
CA PHE A 211 32.97 -7.12 28.58
C PHE A 211 32.92 -7.92 29.88
#